data_AF-A0A5C1PYA9-F1
#
_entry.id   AF-A0A5C1PYA9-F1
#
_cell.length_a   1.000
_cell.length_b   1.000
_cell.length_c   1.000
_cell.angle_alpha   90.00
_cell.angle_beta   90.00
_cell.angle_gamma   90.00
#
_symmetry.space_group_name_H-M   'P 1'
#
loop_
_entity.id
_entity.type
_entity.pdbx_description
1 polymer ?
#
loop_
_entity_poly.entity_id
_entity_poly.type
_entity_poly.pdbx_seq_one_letter_code
_entity_poly.pdbx_strand_id
1 'polypeptide(L)'
;MSKLLRRLLGRTARPDFRHSLQHSVLGELQHHGHRGGRIAMHRSIWGLQLPRQRLFKGLLLATLLTAVLASQIDAAGQLWGRQLLWWLERLELSGRFPAALHPADLPFLIATPALELFVDLPSPRTLAFNAIGVVALWWAAGLLPDAGRPAMYLLRLAALIHGAAVLFFVVWPASFPHTAREHVGNGLQQIWVLMLLTPWIHLPTFWFFQVSWWARLGVTLLTWAWLLLLAPLLYALHALVLHHAGLLAMPLLHLLFGVMVAIIGFVAIYGWAISLANARTLRRLEPR
;
A
#
# COMPACT_ATOMS: atom_id res chain seq x y z
N MET A 1 -74.77 -13.64 -6.81
CA MET A 1 -75.02 -12.83 -5.58
C MET A 1 -74.22 -13.46 -4.45
N SER A 2 -73.37 -12.83 -3.63
CA SER A 2 -73.34 -11.46 -3.11
C SER A 2 -71.99 -11.13 -2.41
N LYS A 3 -70.83 -11.47 -3.00
CA LYS A 3 -69.52 -10.97 -2.51
C LYS A 3 -68.68 -10.23 -3.56
N LEU A 4 -68.90 -10.49 -4.85
CA LEU A 4 -68.17 -9.80 -5.94
C LEU A 4 -68.65 -8.34 -6.18
N LEU A 5 -69.92 -8.04 -5.91
CA LEU A 5 -70.52 -6.73 -6.23
C LEU A 5 -70.22 -5.62 -5.21
N ARG A 6 -69.72 -5.94 -4.00
CA ARG A 6 -69.32 -4.92 -3.00
C ARG A 6 -67.89 -4.39 -3.19
N ARG A 7 -67.03 -5.06 -3.97
CA ARG A 7 -65.69 -4.55 -4.29
C ARG A 7 -65.66 -3.58 -5.47
N LEU A 8 -66.73 -3.52 -6.28
CA LEU A 8 -66.81 -2.65 -7.45
C LEU A 8 -67.36 -1.24 -7.16
N LEU A 9 -67.82 -0.97 -5.92
CA LEU A 9 -68.41 0.32 -5.53
C LEU A 9 -67.67 1.01 -4.37
N GLY A 10 -66.38 0.72 -4.20
CA GLY A 10 -65.53 1.34 -3.18
C GLY A 10 -64.66 2.46 -3.76
N ARG A 11 -65.17 3.70 -3.68
CA ARG A 11 -64.44 4.98 -3.69
C ARG A 11 -63.31 5.11 -4.73
N THR A 12 -63.60 5.81 -5.82
CA THR A 12 -62.61 6.54 -6.60
C THR A 12 -61.92 7.58 -5.71
N ALA A 13 -60.86 7.17 -5.02
CA ALA A 13 -59.89 8.12 -4.50
C ALA A 13 -59.35 8.89 -5.70
N ARG A 14 -59.69 10.18 -5.81
CA ARG A 14 -59.04 11.06 -6.77
C ARG A 14 -57.54 10.93 -6.54
N PRO A 15 -56.71 10.71 -7.59
CA PRO A 15 -55.27 10.74 -7.42
C PRO A 15 -54.93 12.10 -6.81
N ASP A 16 -54.22 12.10 -5.68
CA ASP A 16 -53.77 13.33 -5.05
C ASP A 16 -52.63 13.91 -5.91
N PHE A 17 -53.02 14.53 -7.03
CA PHE A 17 -52.12 15.11 -8.03
C PHE A 17 -51.18 16.16 -7.42
N ARG A 18 -51.54 16.74 -6.28
CA ARG A 18 -50.71 17.73 -5.59
C ARG A 18 -49.48 17.08 -4.95
N HIS A 19 -49.63 15.92 -4.33
CA HIS A 19 -48.51 15.17 -3.77
C HIS A 19 -47.59 14.63 -4.88
N SER A 20 -48.14 14.17 -6.01
CA SER A 20 -47.30 13.67 -7.13
C SER A 20 -46.52 14.78 -7.83
N LEU A 21 -47.13 15.97 -8.01
CA LEU A 21 -46.46 17.13 -8.59
C LEU A 21 -45.39 17.71 -7.66
N GLN A 22 -45.66 17.75 -6.36
CA GLN A 22 -44.64 18.18 -5.39
C GLN A 22 -43.45 17.22 -5.38
N HIS A 23 -43.68 15.91 -5.42
CA HIS A 23 -42.58 14.93 -5.52
C HIS A 23 -41.83 15.01 -6.86
N SER A 24 -42.50 15.24 -7.98
CA SER A 24 -41.82 15.38 -9.28
C SER A 24 -41.00 16.67 -9.36
N VAL A 25 -41.55 17.78 -8.85
CA VAL A 25 -40.87 19.08 -8.84
C VAL A 25 -39.71 19.07 -7.83
N LEU A 26 -39.88 18.49 -6.64
CA LEU A 26 -38.79 18.35 -5.67
C LEU A 26 -37.70 17.40 -6.17
N GLY A 27 -38.07 16.34 -6.89
CA GLY A 27 -37.12 15.43 -7.55
C GLY A 27 -36.32 16.10 -8.67
N GLU A 28 -36.93 16.98 -9.45
CA GLU A 28 -36.20 17.81 -10.42
C GLU A 28 -35.30 18.84 -9.73
N LEU A 29 -35.78 19.53 -8.70
CA LEU A 29 -35.01 20.54 -7.96
C LEU A 29 -33.79 19.94 -7.24
N GLN A 30 -33.83 18.67 -6.83
CA GLN A 30 -32.65 17.94 -6.31
C GLN A 30 -31.52 17.84 -7.33
N HIS A 31 -31.83 17.93 -8.63
CA HIS A 31 -30.86 17.92 -9.71
C HIS A 31 -30.48 19.32 -10.19
N HIS A 32 -30.87 20.40 -9.50
CA HIS A 32 -30.47 21.77 -9.82
C HIS A 32 -29.67 22.40 -8.66
N GLY A 33 -28.55 23.01 -9.00
CA GLY A 33 -27.69 23.73 -8.07
C GLY A 33 -28.28 25.09 -7.73
N HIS A 34 -27.71 25.74 -6.72
CA HIS A 34 -28.17 27.06 -6.23
C HIS A 34 -28.23 28.17 -7.31
N ARG A 35 -27.54 27.99 -8.45
CA ARG A 35 -27.58 28.90 -9.61
C ARG A 35 -28.43 28.39 -10.79
N GLY A 36 -29.30 27.40 -10.57
CA GLY A 36 -30.16 26.81 -11.61
C GLY A 36 -29.48 25.83 -12.57
N GLY A 37 -28.15 25.69 -12.51
CA GLY A 37 -27.41 24.70 -13.30
C GLY A 37 -27.73 23.27 -12.86
N ARG A 38 -27.84 22.32 -13.79
CA ARG A 38 -28.14 20.93 -13.47
C ARG A 38 -26.94 20.30 -12.73
N ILE A 39 -27.14 19.83 -11.50
CA ILE A 39 -26.15 19.06 -10.74
C ILE A 39 -25.98 17.74 -11.48
N ALA A 40 -24.92 17.66 -12.29
CA ALA A 40 -24.49 16.40 -12.86
C ALA A 40 -24.24 15.43 -11.70
N MET A 41 -24.95 14.30 -11.72
CA MET A 41 -24.83 13.27 -10.69
C MET A 41 -23.36 12.91 -10.52
N HIS A 42 -22.83 13.12 -9.32
CA HIS A 42 -21.41 12.91 -9.04
C HIS A 42 -21.10 11.42 -9.29
N ARG A 43 -20.01 11.11 -10.01
CA ARG A 43 -19.67 9.73 -10.45
C ARG A 43 -19.61 8.70 -9.31
N SER A 44 -19.56 9.15 -8.06
CA SER A 44 -19.58 8.34 -6.85
C SER A 44 -20.95 7.69 -6.55
N ILE A 45 -22.03 8.19 -7.16
CA ILE A 45 -23.41 7.66 -6.99
C ILE A 45 -23.79 6.72 -8.15
N TRP A 46 -22.96 6.63 -9.19
CA TRP A 46 -23.12 5.61 -10.21
C TRP A 46 -22.71 4.25 -9.62
N GLY A 47 -23.71 3.38 -9.40
CA GLY A 47 -23.45 1.99 -9.09
C GLY A 47 -22.57 1.38 -10.19
N LEU A 48 -21.38 0.92 -9.82
CA LEU A 48 -20.49 0.27 -10.76
C LEU A 48 -21.13 -1.08 -11.12
N GLN A 49 -21.81 -1.15 -12.27
CA GLN A 49 -22.26 -2.43 -12.79
C GLN A 49 -21.02 -3.27 -13.13
N LEU A 50 -20.75 -4.28 -12.29
CA LEU A 50 -19.66 -5.23 -12.44
C LEU A 50 -20.20 -6.48 -13.14
N PRO A 51 -19.97 -6.64 -14.46
CA PRO A 51 -20.43 -7.82 -15.16
C PRO A 51 -19.72 -9.04 -14.57
N ARG A 52 -20.45 -10.12 -14.28
CA ARG A 52 -19.88 -11.38 -13.74
C ARG A 52 -18.68 -11.88 -14.56
N GLN A 53 -18.75 -11.72 -15.89
CA GLN A 53 -17.65 -12.06 -16.79
C GLN A 53 -16.37 -11.25 -16.54
N ARG A 54 -16.48 -9.97 -16.18
CA ARG A 54 -15.32 -9.12 -15.87
C ARG A 54 -14.65 -9.57 -14.56
N LEU A 55 -15.47 -9.90 -13.56
CA LEU A 55 -14.97 -10.44 -12.29
C LEU A 55 -14.25 -11.77 -12.53
N PHE A 56 -14.87 -12.70 -13.26
CA PHE A 56 -14.25 -13.99 -13.59
C PHE A 56 -12.92 -13.84 -14.34
N LYS A 57 -12.88 -13.00 -15.39
CA LYS A 57 -11.63 -12.72 -16.13
C LYS A 57 -10.57 -12.09 -15.24
N GLY A 58 -10.97 -11.22 -14.31
CA GLY A 58 -10.06 -10.61 -13.34
C GLY A 58 -9.49 -11.64 -12.37
N LEU A 59 -10.34 -12.50 -11.79
CA LEU A 59 -9.90 -13.58 -10.89
C LEU A 59 -8.96 -14.55 -11.61
N LEU A 60 -9.31 -14.98 -12.82
CA LEU A 60 -8.47 -15.85 -13.63
C LEU A 60 -7.09 -15.20 -13.87
N LEU A 61 -7.06 -13.92 -14.24
CA LEU A 61 -5.80 -13.21 -14.44
C LEU A 61 -4.99 -13.10 -13.14
N ALA A 62 -5.62 -12.77 -12.01
CA ALA A 62 -4.94 -12.66 -10.73
C ALA A 62 -4.30 -14.00 -10.33
N THR A 63 -5.04 -15.11 -10.47
CA THR A 63 -4.54 -16.46 -10.19
C THR A 63 -3.39 -16.83 -11.12
N LEU A 64 -3.53 -16.61 -12.44
CA LEU A 64 -2.49 -16.93 -13.41
C LEU A 64 -1.20 -16.14 -13.14
N LEU A 65 -1.30 -14.84 -12.91
CA LEU A 65 -0.14 -14.02 -12.58
C LEU A 65 0.50 -14.47 -11.26
N THR A 66 -0.30 -14.71 -10.22
CA THR A 66 0.22 -15.19 -8.93
C THR A 66 0.94 -16.53 -9.08
N ALA A 67 0.37 -17.47 -9.85
CA ALA A 67 0.99 -18.77 -10.11
C ALA A 67 2.29 -18.65 -10.92
N VAL A 68 2.32 -17.78 -11.93
CA VAL A 68 3.53 -17.48 -12.69
C VAL A 68 4.60 -16.90 -11.79
N LEU A 69 4.27 -15.94 -10.92
CA LEU A 69 5.25 -15.37 -9.99
C LEU A 69 5.71 -16.41 -8.97
N ALA A 70 4.80 -17.19 -8.39
CA ALA A 70 5.12 -18.23 -7.41
C ALA A 70 6.05 -19.31 -7.98
N SER A 71 5.96 -19.63 -9.28
CA SER A 71 6.90 -20.57 -9.92
C SER A 71 8.33 -20.00 -10.05
N GLN A 72 8.51 -18.70 -9.84
CA GLN A 72 9.81 -18.02 -9.87
C GLN A 72 10.38 -17.78 -8.46
N ILE A 73 9.83 -18.42 -7.42
CA ILE A 73 10.23 -18.21 -6.02
C ILE A 73 11.74 -18.41 -5.79
N ASP A 74 12.31 -19.51 -6.30
CA ASP A 74 13.73 -19.81 -6.14
C ASP A 74 14.61 -18.83 -6.92
N ALA A 75 14.19 -18.49 -8.14
CA ALA A 75 14.89 -17.52 -8.98
C ALA A 75 14.90 -16.13 -8.34
N ALA A 76 13.78 -15.70 -7.75
CA ALA A 76 13.67 -14.43 -7.04
C ALA A 76 14.55 -14.42 -5.78
N GLY A 77 14.52 -15.49 -4.97
CA GLY A 77 15.38 -15.62 -3.79
C GLY A 77 16.87 -15.56 -4.13
N GLN A 78 17.30 -16.30 -5.17
CA GLN A 78 18.69 -16.28 -5.64
C GLN A 78 19.10 -14.92 -6.23
N LEU A 79 18.20 -14.26 -6.95
CA LEU A 79 18.45 -12.96 -7.55
C LEU A 79 18.60 -11.88 -6.47
N TRP A 80 17.68 -11.84 -5.50
CA TRP A 80 17.76 -10.90 -4.38
C TRP A 80 18.94 -11.20 -3.46
N GLY A 81 19.23 -12.48 -3.20
CA GLY A 81 20.42 -12.88 -2.45
C GLY A 81 21.71 -12.36 -3.09
N ARG A 82 21.90 -12.60 -4.39
CA ARG A 82 23.07 -12.10 -5.13
C ARG A 82 23.18 -10.58 -5.12
N GLN A 83 22.08 -9.87 -5.41
CA GLN A 83 22.08 -8.41 -5.43
C GLN A 83 22.36 -7.82 -4.05
N LEU A 84 21.74 -8.36 -3.00
CA LEU A 84 21.96 -7.87 -1.65
C LEU A 84 23.41 -8.07 -1.23
N LEU A 85 23.94 -9.28 -1.35
CA LEU A 85 25.32 -9.58 -0.96
C LEU A 85 26.31 -8.69 -1.74
N TRP A 86 26.09 -8.50 -3.04
CA TRP A 86 26.88 -7.57 -3.85
C TRP A 86 26.88 -6.14 -3.29
N TRP A 87 25.73 -5.62 -2.86
CA TRP A 87 25.66 -4.30 -2.22
C TRP A 87 26.36 -4.27 -0.86
N LEU A 88 26.16 -5.30 -0.01
CA LEU A 88 26.78 -5.34 1.32
C LEU A 88 28.31 -5.37 1.23
N GLU A 89 28.86 -6.15 0.29
CA GLU A 89 30.29 -6.17 -0.03
C GLU A 89 30.78 -4.82 -0.55
N ARG A 90 30.02 -4.20 -1.48
CA ARG A 90 30.42 -2.92 -2.08
C ARG A 90 30.36 -1.73 -1.11
N LEU A 91 29.48 -1.82 -0.11
CA LEU A 91 29.36 -0.84 0.98
C LEU A 91 30.39 -1.06 2.08
N GLU A 92 31.22 -2.10 1.98
CA GLU A 92 32.29 -2.43 2.94
C GLU A 92 31.77 -2.56 4.39
N LEU A 93 30.55 -3.09 4.54
CA LEU A 93 29.93 -3.23 5.85
C LEU A 93 30.65 -4.30 6.69
N SER A 94 30.80 -4.03 7.98
CA SER A 94 31.40 -5.01 8.89
C SER A 94 30.43 -6.17 9.17
N GLY A 95 30.78 -7.36 8.71
CA GLY A 95 29.96 -8.55 8.91
C GLY A 95 30.50 -9.79 8.22
N ARG A 96 29.70 -10.86 8.22
CA ARG A 96 29.95 -12.09 7.47
C ARG A 96 28.81 -12.30 6.48
N PHE A 97 29.16 -12.40 5.20
CA PHE A 97 28.21 -12.45 4.10
C PHE A 97 28.46 -13.72 3.27
N PRO A 98 28.24 -14.92 3.82
CA PRO A 98 28.41 -16.14 3.05
C PRO A 98 27.46 -16.15 1.85
N ALA A 99 27.94 -16.64 0.71
CA ALA A 99 27.13 -16.85 -0.49
C ALA A 99 26.20 -18.08 -0.33
N ALA A 100 25.42 -18.10 0.74
CA ALA A 100 24.48 -19.16 1.11
C ALA A 100 23.09 -18.55 1.33
N LEU A 101 22.06 -19.35 1.06
CA LEU A 101 20.67 -18.98 1.36
C LEU A 101 20.20 -19.80 2.55
N HIS A 102 19.48 -19.16 3.47
CA HIS A 102 18.67 -19.82 4.47
C HIS A 102 17.31 -20.19 3.87
N PRO A 103 16.88 -21.46 3.95
CA PRO A 103 15.56 -21.85 3.50
C PRO A 103 14.50 -21.11 4.31
N ALA A 104 13.36 -20.81 3.67
CA ALA A 104 12.24 -20.23 4.37
C ALA A 104 11.48 -21.30 5.16
N ASP A 105 10.84 -20.89 6.26
CA ASP A 105 10.04 -21.78 7.10
C ASP A 105 8.76 -22.26 6.39
N LEU A 106 8.30 -21.52 5.37
CA LEU A 106 7.08 -21.82 4.62
C LEU A 106 7.37 -21.95 3.12
N PRO A 107 6.72 -22.88 2.41
CA PRO A 107 7.05 -23.22 1.02
C PRO A 107 6.72 -22.13 -0.01
N PHE A 108 5.92 -21.13 0.37
CA PHE A 108 5.56 -19.99 -0.49
C PHE A 108 6.36 -18.72 -0.18
N LEU A 109 7.31 -18.81 0.76
CA LEU A 109 8.25 -17.73 1.08
C LEU A 109 9.59 -17.99 0.42
N ILE A 110 10.23 -16.92 -0.02
CA ILE A 110 11.57 -17.00 -0.61
C ILE A 110 12.61 -17.35 0.45
N ALA A 111 13.59 -18.15 0.04
CA ALA A 111 14.84 -18.28 0.78
C ALA A 111 15.54 -16.92 0.85
N THR A 112 16.19 -16.64 1.98
CA THR A 112 16.83 -15.33 2.24
C THR A 112 18.33 -15.50 2.38
N PRO A 113 19.15 -14.51 2.00
CA PRO A 113 20.60 -14.64 2.11
C PRO A 113 21.03 -14.77 3.57
N ALA A 114 21.95 -15.70 3.82
CA ALA A 114 22.62 -15.81 5.09
C ALA A 114 23.56 -14.60 5.25
N LEU A 115 23.29 -13.76 6.24
CA LEU A 115 24.12 -12.62 6.58
C LEU A 115 24.23 -12.47 8.09
N GLU A 116 25.39 -12.03 8.55
CA GLU A 116 25.62 -11.61 9.94
C GLU A 116 26.24 -10.21 9.90
N LEU A 117 25.44 -9.20 10.22
CA LEU A 117 25.94 -7.83 10.35
C LEU A 117 26.43 -7.63 11.78
N PHE A 118 27.64 -7.11 11.95
CA PHE A 118 28.13 -6.73 13.27
C PHE A 118 27.52 -5.38 13.64
N VAL A 119 26.61 -5.42 14.62
CA VAL A 119 25.88 -4.26 15.12
C VAL A 119 25.99 -4.20 16.63
N ASP A 120 26.48 -3.09 17.14
CA ASP A 120 26.67 -2.89 18.57
C ASP A 120 25.35 -2.53 19.27
N LEU A 121 25.28 -2.89 20.56
CA LEU A 121 24.26 -2.36 21.45
C LEU A 121 24.47 -0.85 21.65
N PRO A 122 23.38 -0.08 21.80
CA PRO A 122 23.48 1.36 21.98
C PRO A 122 24.14 1.71 23.31
N SER A 123 25.21 2.51 23.25
CA SER A 123 25.86 3.05 24.46
C SER A 123 24.93 4.03 25.20
N PRO A 124 25.15 4.27 26.52
CA PRO A 124 24.38 5.27 27.26
C PRO A 124 24.43 6.67 26.63
N ARG A 125 25.57 7.06 26.06
CA ARG A 125 25.73 8.34 25.34
C ARG A 125 24.87 8.36 24.07
N THR A 126 24.86 7.24 23.32
CA THR A 126 24.03 7.10 22.12
C THR A 126 22.54 7.21 22.47
N LEU A 127 22.10 6.58 23.56
CA LEU A 127 20.71 6.66 24.04
C LEU A 127 20.33 8.11 24.43
N ALA A 128 21.19 8.80 25.19
CA ALA A 128 20.94 10.18 25.60
C ALA A 128 20.83 11.12 24.39
N PHE A 129 21.74 10.99 23.41
CA PHE A 129 21.70 11.79 22.19
C PHE A 129 20.43 11.54 21.37
N ASN A 130 20.02 10.26 21.23
CA ASN A 130 18.79 9.92 20.52
C ASN A 130 17.53 10.38 21.27
N ALA A 131 17.51 10.34 22.61
CA ALA A 131 16.41 10.88 23.40
C ALA A 131 16.22 12.38 23.15
N ILE A 132 17.32 13.16 23.15
CA ILE A 132 17.29 14.59 22.79
C ILE A 132 16.80 14.76 21.35
N GLY A 133 17.30 13.93 20.42
CA GLY A 133 16.88 13.93 19.02
C GLY A 133 15.39 13.68 18.82
N VAL A 134 14.79 12.77 19.59
CA VAL A 134 13.33 12.51 19.56
C VAL A 134 12.54 13.74 19.98
N VAL A 135 12.92 14.38 21.08
CA VAL A 135 12.24 15.60 21.56
C VAL A 135 12.41 16.74 20.56
N ALA A 136 13.62 16.92 20.02
CA ALA A 136 13.91 17.93 19.01
C ALA A 136 13.09 17.69 17.72
N LEU A 137 13.02 16.45 17.24
CA LEU A 137 12.22 16.08 16.07
C LEU A 137 10.73 16.32 16.30
N TRP A 138 10.21 15.95 17.46
CA TRP A 138 8.81 16.19 17.83
C TRP A 138 8.47 17.68 17.82
N TRP A 139 9.33 18.50 18.42
CA TRP A 139 9.16 19.95 18.44
C TRP A 139 9.26 20.56 17.04
N ALA A 140 10.31 20.22 16.30
CA ALA A 140 10.54 20.70 14.93
C ALA A 140 9.37 20.34 13.99
N ALA A 141 8.81 19.13 14.12
CA ALA A 141 7.63 18.73 13.37
C ALA A 141 6.42 19.65 13.64
N GLY A 142 6.29 20.17 14.87
CA GLY A 142 5.25 21.13 15.24
C GLY A 142 5.42 22.53 14.67
N LEU A 143 6.59 22.85 14.10
CA LEU A 143 6.86 24.14 13.46
C LEU A 143 6.47 24.15 11.97
N LEU A 144 6.03 23.02 11.42
CA LEU A 144 5.62 22.95 10.02
C LEU A 144 4.35 23.79 9.76
N PRO A 145 4.28 24.49 8.61
CA PRO A 145 3.09 25.25 8.23
C PRO A 145 1.91 24.32 7.93
N ASP A 146 0.71 24.88 7.80
CA ASP A 146 -0.52 24.10 7.57
C ASP A 146 -0.46 23.20 6.33
N ALA A 147 0.23 23.63 5.27
CA ALA A 147 0.46 22.81 4.08
C ALA A 147 1.32 21.56 4.37
N GLY A 148 2.17 21.60 5.40
CA GLY A 148 3.06 20.52 5.83
C GLY A 148 2.45 19.54 6.83
N ARG A 149 1.15 19.66 7.16
CA ARG A 149 0.47 18.78 8.14
C ARG A 149 0.65 17.27 7.87
N PRO A 150 0.61 16.75 6.63
CA PRO A 150 0.88 15.33 6.39
C PRO A 150 2.29 14.91 6.84
N ALA A 151 3.30 15.74 6.54
CA ALA A 151 4.67 15.49 6.96
C ALA A 151 4.82 15.60 8.49
N MET A 152 4.14 16.56 9.14
CA MET A 152 4.13 16.67 10.60
C MET A 152 3.66 15.37 11.26
N TYR A 153 2.55 14.79 10.81
CA TYR A 153 2.06 13.53 11.38
C TYR A 153 3.04 12.37 11.16
N LEU A 154 3.66 12.30 9.99
CA LEU A 154 4.66 11.29 9.68
C LEU A 154 5.91 11.42 10.57
N LEU A 155 6.42 12.64 10.75
CA LEU A 155 7.58 12.91 11.60
C LEU A 155 7.28 12.66 13.08
N ARG A 156 6.07 12.98 13.55
CA ARG A 156 5.64 12.65 14.92
C ARG A 156 5.50 11.15 15.12
N LEU A 157 4.96 10.42 14.15
CA LEU A 157 4.93 8.96 14.19
C LEU A 157 6.35 8.37 14.25
N ALA A 158 7.27 8.88 13.42
CA ALA A 158 8.68 8.49 13.45
C ALA A 158 9.32 8.76 14.82
N ALA A 159 9.07 9.94 15.40
CA ALA A 159 9.55 10.30 16.73
C ALA A 159 8.98 9.37 17.82
N LEU A 160 7.71 8.98 17.73
CA LEU A 160 7.10 8.02 18.68
C LEU A 160 7.72 6.63 18.57
N ILE A 161 7.88 6.11 17.35
CA ILE A 161 8.49 4.80 17.12
C ILE A 161 9.93 4.79 17.63
N HIS A 162 10.72 5.82 17.28
CA HIS A 162 12.11 5.94 17.71
C HIS A 162 12.23 6.18 19.22
N GLY A 163 11.34 7.00 19.79
CA GLY A 163 11.25 7.23 21.23
C GLY A 163 10.92 5.96 22.01
N ALA A 164 10.01 5.12 21.50
CA ALA A 164 9.71 3.82 22.07
C ALA A 164 10.93 2.88 22.01
N ALA A 165 11.71 2.91 20.92
CA ALA A 165 12.96 2.15 20.81
C ALA A 165 13.99 2.62 21.85
N VAL A 166 14.20 3.94 21.98
CA VAL A 166 15.10 4.50 22.99
C VAL A 166 14.66 4.09 24.40
N LEU A 167 13.36 4.22 24.72
CA LEU A 167 12.82 3.81 26.02
C LEU A 167 13.05 2.32 26.28
N PHE A 168 12.81 1.46 25.28
CA PHE A 168 13.06 0.02 25.39
C PHE A 168 14.52 -0.27 25.75
N PHE A 169 15.49 0.33 25.04
CA PHE A 169 16.91 0.09 25.31
C PHE A 169 17.41 0.74 26.60
N VAL A 170 16.72 1.76 27.13
CA VAL A 170 17.00 2.28 28.47
C VAL A 170 16.57 1.29 29.55
N VAL A 171 15.42 0.63 29.38
CA VAL A 171 14.86 -0.24 30.43
C VAL A 171 15.33 -1.70 30.32
N TRP A 172 15.46 -2.23 29.10
CA TRP A 172 15.77 -3.65 28.83
C TRP A 172 16.79 -3.86 27.70
N PRO A 173 18.01 -3.29 27.79
CA PRO A 173 18.99 -3.35 26.70
C PRO A 173 19.40 -4.77 26.28
N ALA A 174 19.46 -5.71 27.23
CA ALA A 174 19.87 -7.09 26.99
C ALA A 174 18.75 -8.00 26.46
N SER A 175 17.51 -7.51 26.36
CA SER A 175 16.34 -8.32 25.99
C SER A 175 15.90 -8.13 24.54
N PHE A 176 16.69 -7.45 23.71
CA PHE A 176 16.33 -7.22 22.31
C PHE A 176 16.39 -8.54 21.50
N PRO A 177 15.25 -9.06 21.01
CA PRO A 177 15.18 -10.42 20.48
C PRO A 177 15.43 -10.51 18.96
N HIS A 178 15.75 -9.40 18.30
CA HIS A 178 15.84 -9.32 16.85
C HIS A 178 17.26 -9.13 16.36
N THR A 179 17.60 -9.84 15.29
CA THR A 179 18.89 -9.73 14.61
C THR A 179 18.76 -8.98 13.29
N ALA A 180 19.87 -8.39 12.80
CA ALA A 180 19.90 -7.76 11.48
C ALA A 180 19.54 -8.75 10.36
N ARG A 181 19.95 -10.01 10.51
CA ARG A 181 19.58 -11.13 9.63
C ARG A 181 18.07 -11.29 9.50
N GLU A 182 17.38 -11.42 10.64
CA GLU A 182 15.92 -11.55 10.67
C GLU A 182 15.23 -10.32 10.11
N HIS A 183 15.70 -9.12 10.47
CA HIS A 183 15.13 -7.88 9.95
C HIS A 183 15.16 -7.82 8.42
N VAL A 184 16.32 -8.12 7.81
CA VAL A 184 16.49 -8.12 6.36
C VAL A 184 15.72 -9.28 5.71
N GLY A 185 15.83 -10.49 6.26
CA GLY A 185 15.17 -11.68 5.73
C GLY A 185 13.65 -11.55 5.73
N ASN A 186 13.07 -11.21 6.90
CA ASN A 186 11.63 -10.99 7.05
C ASN A 186 11.16 -9.87 6.13
N GLY A 187 11.97 -8.82 5.99
CA GLY A 187 11.66 -7.70 5.13
C GLY A 187 11.60 -8.06 3.64
N LEU A 188 12.55 -8.86 3.14
CA LEU A 188 12.53 -9.39 1.78
C LEU A 188 11.29 -10.28 1.58
N GLN A 189 10.99 -11.15 2.53
CA GLN A 189 9.80 -12.01 2.49
C GLN A 189 8.49 -11.20 2.49
N GLN A 190 8.41 -10.09 3.24
CA GLN A 190 7.26 -9.19 3.20
C GLN A 190 7.05 -8.57 1.81
N ILE A 191 8.13 -8.13 1.14
CA ILE A 191 8.03 -7.60 -0.22
C ILE A 191 7.65 -8.71 -1.20
N TRP A 192 8.18 -9.92 -1.05
CA TRP A 192 7.77 -11.07 -1.85
C TRP A 192 6.26 -11.36 -1.73
N VAL A 193 5.74 -11.38 -0.50
CA VAL A 193 4.31 -11.53 -0.24
C VAL A 193 3.51 -10.39 -0.88
N LEU A 194 3.99 -9.15 -0.80
CA LEU A 194 3.37 -8.02 -1.49
C LEU A 194 3.35 -8.19 -3.02
N MET A 195 4.41 -8.73 -3.62
CA MET A 195 4.43 -9.06 -5.05
C MET A 195 3.37 -10.13 -5.39
N LEU A 196 3.27 -11.20 -4.60
CA LEU A 196 2.23 -12.23 -4.76
C LEU A 196 0.82 -11.66 -4.61
N LEU A 197 0.62 -10.71 -3.69
CA LEU A 197 -0.67 -10.05 -3.47
C LEU A 197 -0.99 -8.96 -4.50
N THR A 198 0.01 -8.47 -5.25
CA THR A 198 -0.17 -7.36 -6.20
C THR A 198 -1.33 -7.58 -7.20
N PRO A 199 -1.48 -8.74 -7.87
CA PRO A 199 -2.60 -8.98 -8.76
C PRO A 199 -3.96 -8.93 -8.03
N TRP A 200 -4.00 -9.43 -6.79
CA TRP A 200 -5.19 -9.43 -5.94
C TRP A 200 -5.56 -8.06 -5.40
N ILE A 201 -4.58 -7.18 -5.20
CA ILE A 201 -4.80 -5.78 -4.83
C ILE A 201 -5.24 -4.98 -6.06
N HIS A 202 -4.63 -5.19 -7.23
CA HIS A 202 -5.02 -4.54 -8.49
C HIS A 202 -6.41 -4.96 -8.97
N LEU A 203 -6.87 -6.17 -8.64
CA LEU A 203 -8.20 -6.64 -8.99
C LEU A 203 -9.32 -5.66 -8.52
N PRO A 204 -9.49 -5.38 -7.21
CA PRO A 204 -10.51 -4.47 -6.70
C PRO A 204 -10.16 -2.98 -6.90
N THR A 205 -8.87 -2.62 -6.99
CA THR A 205 -8.46 -1.20 -7.06
C THR A 205 -8.37 -0.67 -8.48
N PHE A 206 -7.99 -1.50 -9.46
CA PHE A 206 -7.70 -1.06 -10.83
C PHE A 206 -8.55 -1.79 -11.88
N TRP A 207 -8.71 -3.12 -11.78
CA TRP A 207 -9.33 -3.93 -12.84
C TRP A 207 -10.86 -3.87 -12.85
N PHE A 208 -11.48 -3.35 -11.79
CA PHE A 208 -12.91 -3.04 -11.74
C PHE A 208 -13.29 -1.94 -12.74
N PHE A 209 -12.38 -1.01 -13.01
CA PHE A 209 -12.56 0.01 -14.03
C PHE A 209 -12.50 -0.58 -15.45
N GLN A 210 -13.07 0.13 -16.43
CA GLN A 210 -13.07 -0.27 -17.84
C GLN A 210 -11.71 -0.02 -18.51
N VAL A 211 -10.63 -0.51 -17.89
CA VAL A 211 -9.27 -0.46 -18.42
C VAL A 211 -9.00 -1.65 -19.35
N SER A 212 -8.24 -1.40 -20.41
CA SER A 212 -7.86 -2.42 -21.39
C SER A 212 -7.05 -3.54 -20.74
N TRP A 213 -7.11 -4.75 -21.33
CA TRP A 213 -6.36 -5.91 -20.87
C TRP A 213 -4.85 -5.64 -20.72
N TRP A 214 -4.25 -4.97 -21.71
CA TRP A 214 -2.83 -4.62 -21.70
C TRP A 214 -2.46 -3.64 -20.60
N ALA A 215 -3.36 -2.71 -20.24
CA ALA A 215 -3.11 -1.82 -19.11
C ALA A 215 -3.11 -2.59 -17.78
N ARG A 216 -3.99 -3.58 -17.62
CA ARG A 216 -4.05 -4.44 -16.42
C ARG A 216 -2.74 -5.20 -16.23
N LEU A 217 -2.26 -5.84 -17.30
CA LEU A 217 -0.99 -6.55 -17.32
C LEU A 217 0.19 -5.61 -17.09
N GLY A 218 0.28 -4.53 -17.88
CA GLY A 218 1.40 -3.60 -17.83
C GLY A 218 1.61 -2.96 -16.46
N VAL A 219 0.52 -2.58 -15.78
CA VAL A 219 0.61 -1.99 -14.43
C VAL A 219 1.07 -3.04 -13.40
N THR A 220 0.54 -4.26 -13.45
CA THR A 220 1.01 -5.33 -12.56
C THR A 220 2.48 -5.67 -12.79
N LEU A 221 2.91 -5.80 -14.05
CA LEU A 221 4.30 -6.06 -14.39
C LEU A 221 5.23 -4.92 -13.99
N LEU A 222 4.79 -3.66 -14.16
CA LEU A 222 5.54 -2.49 -13.71
C LEU A 222 5.71 -2.48 -12.19
N THR A 223 4.63 -2.75 -11.44
CA THR A 223 4.68 -2.86 -9.98
C THR A 223 5.62 -3.98 -9.55
N TRP A 224 5.56 -5.15 -10.17
CA TRP A 224 6.51 -6.23 -9.89
C TRP A 224 7.95 -5.86 -10.22
N ALA A 225 8.22 -5.27 -11.37
CA ALA A 225 9.57 -4.84 -11.75
C ALA A 225 10.12 -3.82 -10.74
N TRP A 226 9.29 -2.87 -10.32
CA TRP A 226 9.66 -1.90 -9.30
C TRP A 226 9.95 -2.56 -7.95
N LEU A 227 9.09 -3.47 -7.46
CA LEU A 227 9.33 -4.20 -6.20
C LEU A 227 10.56 -5.10 -6.28
N LEU A 228 10.78 -5.75 -7.42
CA LEU A 228 11.91 -6.64 -7.67
C LEU A 228 13.25 -5.88 -7.59
N LEU A 229 13.29 -4.65 -8.09
CA LEU A 229 14.45 -3.77 -8.01
C LEU A 229 14.58 -3.13 -6.62
N LEU A 230 13.48 -2.66 -6.06
CA LEU A 230 13.46 -1.96 -4.77
C LEU A 230 13.94 -2.85 -3.63
N ALA A 231 13.47 -4.09 -3.55
CA ALA A 231 13.71 -4.95 -2.39
C ALA A 231 15.18 -5.08 -1.97
N PRO A 232 16.11 -5.53 -2.84
CA PRO A 232 17.52 -5.66 -2.45
C PRO A 232 18.15 -4.30 -2.11
N LEU A 233 17.80 -3.23 -2.85
CA LEU A 233 18.30 -1.88 -2.58
C LEU A 233 17.84 -1.34 -1.22
N LEU A 234 16.55 -1.52 -0.91
CA LEU A 234 15.95 -1.05 0.34
C LEU A 234 16.56 -1.75 1.54
N TYR A 235 16.75 -3.07 1.47
CA TYR A 235 17.33 -3.81 2.59
C TYR A 235 18.86 -3.72 2.67
N ALA A 236 19.55 -3.42 1.56
CA ALA A 236 20.94 -2.97 1.61
C ALA A 236 21.06 -1.62 2.35
N LEU A 237 20.16 -0.68 2.05
CA LEU A 237 20.10 0.60 2.77
C LEU A 237 19.76 0.40 4.24
N HIS A 238 18.86 -0.54 4.59
CA HIS A 238 18.58 -0.87 5.98
C HIS A 238 19.83 -1.42 6.68
N ALA A 239 20.59 -2.31 6.04
CA ALA A 239 21.83 -2.84 6.59
C ALA A 239 22.86 -1.72 6.81
N LEU A 240 23.01 -0.79 5.85
CA LEU A 240 23.87 0.38 5.99
C LEU A 240 23.45 1.27 7.17
N VAL A 241 22.16 1.56 7.32
CA VAL A 241 21.66 2.36 8.44
C VAL A 241 21.88 1.63 9.77
N LEU A 242 21.62 0.32 9.84
CA LEU A 242 21.88 -0.47 11.05
C LEU A 242 23.37 -0.50 11.40
N HIS A 243 24.26 -0.57 10.41
CA HIS A 243 25.70 -0.55 10.61
C HIS A 243 26.17 0.76 11.28
N HIS A 244 25.58 1.90 10.91
CA HIS A 244 25.99 3.21 11.47
C HIS A 244 25.17 3.70 12.67
N ALA A 245 23.87 3.45 12.68
CA ALA A 245 22.94 3.93 13.71
C ALA A 245 22.67 2.88 14.81
N GLY A 246 23.16 1.65 14.63
CA GLY A 246 22.97 0.55 15.57
C GLY A 246 21.55 0.01 15.60
N LEU A 247 21.28 -0.85 16.59
CA LEU A 247 19.98 -1.53 16.76
C LEU A 247 18.83 -0.56 17.06
N LEU A 248 19.10 0.66 17.52
CA LEU A 248 18.08 1.68 17.80
C LEU A 248 17.26 2.04 16.56
N ALA A 249 17.86 2.00 15.38
CA ALA A 249 17.16 2.34 14.14
C ALA A 249 16.20 1.23 13.67
N MET A 250 16.35 -0.01 14.16
CA MET A 250 15.65 -1.17 13.62
C MET A 250 14.12 -1.05 13.67
N PRO A 251 13.47 -0.61 14.77
CA PRO A 251 12.01 -0.48 14.80
C PRO A 251 11.49 0.57 13.82
N LEU A 252 12.20 1.69 13.68
CA LEU A 252 11.86 2.74 12.74
C LEU A 252 12.01 2.26 11.28
N LEU A 253 13.12 1.57 10.99
CA LEU A 253 13.34 0.93 9.70
C LEU A 253 12.27 -0.10 9.38
N HIS A 254 11.84 -0.91 10.35
CA HIS A 254 10.85 -1.95 10.12
C HIS A 254 9.45 -1.37 9.87
N LEU A 255 8.99 -0.48 10.75
CA LEU A 255 7.61 0.01 10.73
C LEU A 255 7.37 1.10 9.67
N LEU A 256 8.35 1.99 9.47
CA LEU A 256 8.16 3.17 8.62
C LEU A 256 8.91 3.08 7.30
N PHE A 257 10.13 2.55 7.30
CA PHE A 257 10.97 2.51 6.10
C PHE A 257 11.02 1.15 5.41
N GLY A 258 10.36 0.13 5.95
CA GLY A 258 10.30 -1.21 5.37
C GLY A 258 9.21 -1.33 4.33
N VAL A 259 8.29 -2.27 4.53
CA VAL A 259 7.18 -2.52 3.59
C VAL A 259 6.33 -1.28 3.31
N MET A 260 6.28 -0.30 4.22
CA MET A 260 5.57 0.96 4.01
C MET A 260 6.09 1.74 2.79
N VAL A 261 7.42 1.77 2.56
CA VAL A 261 8.00 2.40 1.36
C VAL A 261 7.56 1.67 0.10
N ALA A 262 7.53 0.33 0.15
CA ALA A 262 7.01 -0.50 -0.91
C ALA A 262 5.52 -0.19 -1.19
N ILE A 263 4.71 0.00 -0.16
CA ILE A 263 3.29 0.37 -0.30
C ILE A 263 3.13 1.77 -0.90
N ILE A 264 3.94 2.75 -0.50
CA ILE A 264 3.86 4.12 -1.03
C ILE A 264 4.12 4.12 -2.55
N GLY A 265 5.19 3.47 -3.00
CA GLY A 265 5.48 3.40 -4.44
C GLY A 265 4.47 2.56 -5.21
N PHE A 266 3.92 1.49 -4.61
CA PHE A 266 2.78 0.76 -5.17
C PHE A 266 1.59 1.70 -5.42
N VAL A 267 1.21 2.49 -4.41
CA VAL A 267 0.09 3.45 -4.50
C VAL A 267 0.39 4.54 -5.52
N ALA A 268 1.64 4.99 -5.62
CA ALA A 268 2.07 5.97 -6.61
C ALA A 268 1.92 5.44 -8.05
N ILE A 269 2.37 4.21 -8.31
CA ILE A 269 2.20 3.54 -9.62
C ILE A 269 0.72 3.40 -9.96
N TYR A 270 -0.10 2.96 -9.00
CA TYR A 270 -1.55 2.88 -9.16
C TYR A 270 -2.17 4.25 -9.50
N GLY A 271 -1.83 5.30 -8.74
CA GLY A 271 -2.34 6.65 -8.95
C GLY A 271 -1.98 7.20 -10.33
N TRP A 272 -0.74 6.96 -10.78
CA TRP A 272 -0.28 7.27 -12.12
C TRP A 272 -1.04 6.49 -13.20
N ALA A 273 -1.27 5.19 -13.00
CA ALA A 273 -2.00 4.38 -13.97
C ALA A 273 -3.46 4.83 -14.14
N ILE A 274 -4.13 5.19 -13.05
CA ILE A 274 -5.50 5.73 -13.07
C ILE A 274 -5.55 7.11 -13.73
N SER A 275 -4.58 7.99 -13.45
CA SER A 275 -4.56 9.33 -14.06
C SER A 275 -4.43 9.25 -15.59
N LEU A 276 -3.58 8.35 -16.08
CA LEU A 276 -3.40 8.11 -17.52
C LEU A 276 -4.66 7.50 -18.16
N ALA A 277 -5.32 6.56 -17.47
CA ALA A 277 -6.57 5.98 -17.94
C ALA A 277 -7.68 7.04 -18.08
N ASN A 278 -7.81 7.93 -17.10
CA ASN A 278 -8.79 9.02 -17.14
C ASN A 278 -8.51 10.04 -18.25
N ALA A 279 -7.23 10.43 -18.45
CA ALA A 279 -6.84 11.37 -19.50
C ALA A 279 -7.14 10.88 -20.92
N ARG A 280 -7.12 9.56 -21.14
CA ARG A 280 -7.49 8.95 -22.43
C ARG A 280 -9.01 8.95 -22.65
N THR A 281 -9.78 8.78 -21.57
CA THR A 281 -11.25 8.83 -21.63
C THR A 281 -11.74 10.24 -21.93
N LEU A 282 -11.20 11.27 -21.27
CA LEU A 282 -11.58 12.67 -21.51
C LEU A 282 -11.33 13.10 -22.95
N ARG A 283 -10.16 12.76 -23.53
CA ARG A 283 -9.84 13.04 -24.93
C ARG A 283 -10.75 12.35 -25.96
N ARG A 284 -11.47 11.29 -25.59
CA ARG A 284 -12.47 10.65 -26.46
C ARG A 284 -13.83 11.33 -26.43
N LEU A 285 -14.07 12.17 -25.42
CA LEU A 285 -15.34 12.88 -25.21
C LEU A 285 -15.27 14.35 -25.65
N GLU A 286 -14.09 14.86 -25.97
CA GLU A 286 -13.96 16.17 -26.62
C GLU A 286 -14.53 16.08 -28.04
N PRO A 287 -15.55 16.89 -28.39
CA PRO A 287 -16.07 16.94 -29.74
C PRO A 287 -14.96 17.41 -30.69
N ARG A 288 -14.77 16.66 -31.78
CA ARG A 288 -13.90 17.05 -32.90
C ARG A 288 -14.50 18.20 -33.69
#